data_AF-A0A645ESC4-F1
#
_entry.id   AF-A0A645ESC4-F1
#
_cell.length_a   1.000
_cell.length_b   1.000
_cell.length_c   1.000
_cell.angle_alpha   90.00
_cell.angle_beta   90.00
_cell.angle_gamma   90.00
#
_symmetry.space_group_name_H-M   'P 1'
#
loop_
_entity.id
_entity.type
_entity.pdbx_description
1 polymer ?
#
loop_
_entity_poly.entity_id
_entity_poly.type
_entity_poly.pdbx_seq_one_letter_code
_entity_poly.pdbx_strand_id
1 'polypeptide(L)'
;MHLSTLTEDGGFSSDMASLVLNNPTVQDNLVQNLISTLQSKGYTGLDVDFEFIPGRDAAPYAAFIGRLTRTLNPMGYRVLTALAPKTSADQPGLLYEGHDYAALGAAANELLLMTYEWGYT
;
A
#
# COMPACT_ATOMS: atom_id res chain seq x y z
N MET A 1 11.82 2.82 3.39
CA MET A 1 11.43 1.47 3.82
C MET A 1 10.38 0.98 2.87
N HIS A 2 10.51 -0.24 2.35
CA HIS A 2 9.48 -0.87 1.53
C HIS A 2 8.61 -1.77 2.41
N LEU A 3 7.29 -1.73 2.20
CA LEU A 3 6.28 -2.48 2.95
C LEU A 3 5.37 -3.18 1.95
N SER A 4 5.34 -4.52 1.97
CA SER A 4 4.52 -5.33 1.08
C SER A 4 3.77 -6.43 1.83
N THR A 5 2.84 -7.10 1.15
CA THR A 5 2.12 -8.29 1.63
C THR A 5 2.74 -9.59 1.10
N LEU A 6 4.05 -9.56 0.80
CA LEU A 6 4.79 -10.74 0.36
C LEU A 6 4.82 -11.79 1.48
N THR A 7 4.55 -13.03 1.09
CA THR A 7 4.73 -14.22 1.92
C THR A 7 6.19 -14.64 1.93
N GLU A 8 6.53 -15.60 2.81
CA GLU A 8 7.87 -16.19 2.86
C GLU A 8 8.28 -16.86 1.55
N ASP A 9 7.30 -17.34 0.76
CA ASP A 9 7.51 -17.95 -0.55
C ASP A 9 7.63 -16.91 -1.69
N GLY A 10 7.56 -15.61 -1.37
CA GLY A 10 7.76 -14.50 -2.32
C GLY A 10 6.54 -14.12 -3.15
N GLY A 11 5.36 -14.68 -2.84
CA GLY A 11 4.10 -14.29 -3.49
C GLY A 11 3.32 -13.25 -2.69
N PHE A 12 2.54 -12.40 -3.35
CA PHE A 12 1.63 -11.48 -2.67
C PHE A 12 0.41 -12.21 -2.10
N SER A 13 -0.06 -11.76 -0.93
CA SER A 13 -1.23 -12.34 -0.26
C SER A 13 -2.39 -11.35 -0.13
N SER A 14 -3.48 -11.62 -0.85
CA SER A 14 -4.75 -10.88 -0.73
C SER A 14 -5.34 -10.99 0.68
N ASP A 15 -5.22 -12.15 1.33
CA ASP A 15 -5.76 -12.35 2.69
C ASP A 15 -4.99 -11.53 3.73
N MET A 16 -3.66 -11.43 3.60
CA MET A 16 -2.86 -10.55 4.44
C MET A 16 -3.19 -9.08 4.21
N ALA A 17 -3.39 -8.68 2.94
CA ALA A 17 -3.86 -7.33 2.62
C ALA A 17 -5.22 -7.08 3.30
N SER A 18 -6.23 -7.90 3.06
CA SER A 18 -7.56 -7.76 3.68
C SER A 18 -7.49 -7.74 5.21
N LEU A 19 -6.66 -8.58 5.84
CA LEU A 19 -6.47 -8.60 7.29
C LEU A 19 -5.94 -7.26 7.81
N VAL A 20 -4.86 -6.75 7.21
CA VAL A 20 -4.27 -5.47 7.61
C VAL A 20 -5.25 -4.33 7.39
N LEU A 21 -5.94 -4.31 6.25
CA LEU A 21 -6.83 -3.21 5.87
C LEU A 21 -8.11 -3.14 6.73
N ASN A 22 -8.57 -4.27 7.27
CA ASN A 22 -9.85 -4.35 7.99
C ASN A 22 -9.72 -4.61 9.51
N ASN A 23 -8.51 -4.76 10.05
CA ASN A 23 -8.31 -5.01 11.49
C ASN A 23 -7.53 -3.86 12.16
N PRO A 24 -8.21 -2.98 12.94
CA PRO A 24 -7.56 -1.86 13.60
C PRO A 24 -6.40 -2.25 14.51
N THR A 25 -6.52 -3.35 15.26
CA THR A 25 -5.45 -3.85 16.14
C THR A 25 -4.20 -4.24 15.34
N VAL A 26 -4.39 -4.88 14.18
CA VAL A 26 -3.28 -5.21 13.28
C VAL A 26 -2.63 -3.95 12.73
N GLN A 27 -3.43 -2.96 12.32
CA GLN A 27 -2.90 -1.68 11.84
C GLN A 27 -2.12 -0.94 12.93
N ASP A 28 -2.62 -0.90 14.15
CA ASP A 28 -1.95 -0.22 15.27
C ASP A 28 -0.56 -0.82 15.51
N ASN A 29 -0.49 -2.15 15.58
CA ASN A 29 0.76 -2.87 15.74
C ASN A 29 1.71 -2.64 14.54
N LEU A 30 1.18 -2.69 13.31
CA LEU A 30 1.97 -2.44 12.11
C LEU A 30 2.54 -1.01 12.10
N VAL A 31 1.73 -0.01 12.40
CA VAL A 31 2.16 1.41 12.43
C VAL A 31 3.28 1.61 13.47
N GLN A 32 3.18 1.01 14.65
CA GLN A 32 4.26 1.10 15.65
C GLN A 32 5.55 0.43 15.17
N ASN A 33 5.44 -0.74 14.53
CA ASN A 33 6.59 -1.43 13.96
C ASN A 33 7.24 -0.63 12.82
N LEU A 34 6.43 0.03 11.98
CA LEU A 34 6.91 0.90 10.92
C LEU A 34 7.71 2.07 11.49
N ILE A 35 7.17 2.77 12.49
CA ILE A 35 7.87 3.90 13.14
C ILE A 35 9.21 3.45 13.72
N SER A 36 9.21 2.37 14.50
CA SER A 36 10.42 1.81 15.11
C SER A 36 11.46 1.42 14.05
N THR A 37 11.02 0.83 12.94
CA THR A 37 11.90 0.41 11.85
C THR A 37 12.46 1.61 11.07
N LEU A 38 11.61 2.59 10.75
CA LEU A 38 12.02 3.82 10.07
C LEU A 38 13.14 4.53 10.85
N GLN A 39 12.96 4.68 12.16
CA GLN A 39 13.93 5.32 13.05
C GLN A 39 15.21 4.50 13.21
N SER A 40 15.09 3.22 13.56
CA SER A 40 16.25 2.38 13.87
C SER A 40 17.14 2.10 12.67
N LYS A 41 16.57 2.08 11.46
CA LYS A 41 17.31 1.84 10.21
C LYS A 41 17.68 3.13 9.46
N GLY A 42 17.25 4.29 9.94
CA GLY A 42 17.54 5.58 9.31
C GLY A 42 16.90 5.76 7.93
N TYR A 43 15.74 5.15 7.69
CA TYR A 43 14.97 5.39 6.46
C TYR A 43 14.37 6.80 6.47
N THR A 44 14.13 7.36 5.27
CA THR A 44 13.60 8.72 5.10
C THR A 44 12.13 8.76 4.67
N GLY A 45 11.51 7.60 4.45
CA GLY A 45 10.13 7.48 4.00
C GLY A 45 9.67 6.04 3.91
N LEU A 46 8.39 5.88 3.62
CA LEU A 46 7.69 4.60 3.46
C LEU A 46 7.19 4.46 2.02
N ASP A 47 7.47 3.31 1.43
CA ASP A 47 6.94 2.87 0.15
C ASP A 47 6.01 1.67 0.42
N VAL A 48 4.73 1.81 0.08
CA VAL A 48 3.71 0.78 0.29
C VAL A 48 3.39 0.10 -1.03
N ASP A 49 3.65 -1.20 -1.09
CA ASP A 49 3.47 -2.05 -2.26
C ASP A 49 2.56 -3.23 -1.92
N PHE A 50 1.28 -2.92 -1.77
CA PHE A 50 0.25 -3.93 -1.55
C PHE A 50 -0.38 -4.25 -2.91
N GLU A 51 -0.12 -5.46 -3.42
CA GLU A 51 -0.69 -5.92 -4.68
C GLU A 51 -1.83 -6.93 -4.47
N PHE A 52 -2.59 -7.20 -5.53
CA PHE A 52 -3.69 -8.18 -5.54
C PHE A 52 -4.75 -7.94 -4.44
N ILE A 53 -5.08 -6.67 -4.19
CA ILE A 53 -6.08 -6.27 -3.21
C ILE A 53 -7.49 -6.50 -3.80
N PRO A 54 -8.38 -7.23 -3.12
CA PRO A 54 -9.76 -7.39 -3.56
C PRO A 54 -10.47 -6.05 -3.73
N GLY A 55 -11.30 -5.88 -4.77
CA GLY A 55 -12.00 -4.60 -5.02
C GLY A 55 -12.85 -4.08 -3.85
N ARG A 56 -13.40 -4.98 -3.02
CA ARG A 56 -14.11 -4.63 -1.78
C ARG A 56 -13.25 -3.86 -0.77
N ASP A 57 -11.92 -4.01 -0.86
CA ASP A 57 -10.95 -3.42 0.05
C ASP A 57 -10.29 -2.14 -0.52
N ALA A 58 -10.73 -1.64 -1.68
CA ALA A 58 -10.18 -0.41 -2.27
C ALA A 58 -10.32 0.83 -1.36
N ALA A 59 -11.50 1.04 -0.79
CA ALA A 59 -11.73 2.14 0.15
C ALA A 59 -10.98 1.94 1.49
N PRO A 60 -11.00 0.76 2.12
CA PRO A 60 -10.11 0.43 3.24
C PRO A 60 -8.62 0.68 2.94
N TYR A 61 -8.15 0.36 1.73
CA TYR A 61 -6.76 0.61 1.33
C TYR A 61 -6.42 2.10 1.32
N ALA A 62 -7.22 2.91 0.61
CA ALA A 62 -7.01 4.36 0.60
C ALA A 62 -7.09 4.98 2.00
N ALA A 63 -8.01 4.50 2.85
CA ALA A 63 -8.11 4.94 4.24
C ALA A 63 -6.86 4.61 5.06
N PHE A 64 -6.31 3.40 4.87
CA PHE A 64 -5.06 2.97 5.51
C PHE A 64 -3.87 3.81 5.05
N ILE A 65 -3.71 4.06 3.75
CA ILE A 65 -2.67 4.97 3.25
C ILE A 65 -2.82 6.36 3.85
N GLY A 66 -4.02 6.92 3.88
CA GLY A 66 -4.26 8.23 4.48
C GLY A 66 -3.93 8.27 5.97
N ARG A 67 -4.15 7.16 6.69
CA ARG A 67 -3.73 6.99 8.09
C ARG A 67 -2.21 6.99 8.24
N LEU A 68 -1.49 6.25 7.38
CA LEU A 68 -0.03 6.23 7.37
C LEU A 68 0.51 7.64 7.11
N THR A 69 0.00 8.33 6.08
CA THR A 69 0.35 9.70 5.74
C THR A 69 0.17 10.65 6.93
N ARG A 70 -1.00 10.66 7.58
CA ARG A 70 -1.25 11.53 8.75
C ARG A 70 -0.35 11.23 9.95
N THR A 71 0.04 9.97 10.13
CA THR A 71 0.90 9.56 11.23
C THR A 71 2.37 9.91 10.97
N LEU A 72 2.84 9.64 9.75
CA LEU A 72 4.26 9.65 9.41
C LEU A 72 4.77 11.01 8.93
N ASN A 73 3.94 11.83 8.27
CA ASN A 73 4.37 13.15 7.77
C ASN A 73 4.81 14.11 8.89
N PRO A 74 4.13 14.22 10.04
CA PRO A 74 4.59 15.06 11.16
C PRO A 74 5.97 14.65 11.69
N MET A 75 6.38 13.41 11.45
CA MET A 75 7.69 12.86 11.83
C MET A 75 8.76 13.06 10.75
N GLY A 76 8.41 13.68 9.62
CA GLY A 76 9.31 13.93 8.49
C GLY A 76 9.37 12.80 7.45
N TYR A 77 8.54 11.76 7.58
CA TYR A 77 8.52 10.62 6.65
C TYR A 77 7.40 10.79 5.62
N ARG A 78 7.76 10.78 4.33
CA ARG A 78 6.79 10.76 3.22
C ARG A 78 6.30 9.33 2.97
N VAL A 79 5.08 9.21 2.47
CA VAL A 79 4.43 7.95 2.09
C VAL A 79 4.22 7.91 0.58
N LEU A 80 4.90 6.98 -0.08
CA LEU A 80 4.71 6.59 -1.47
C LEU A 80 3.80 5.35 -1.51
N THR A 81 3.02 5.20 -2.56
CA THR A 81 2.25 3.97 -2.82
C THR A 81 2.45 3.50 -4.25
N ALA A 82 2.84 2.24 -4.42
CA ALA A 82 2.93 1.58 -5.71
C ALA A 82 1.52 1.21 -6.22
N LEU A 83 1.28 1.43 -7.50
CA LEU A 83 0.00 1.16 -8.16
C LEU A 83 0.20 0.29 -9.39
N ALA A 84 -0.61 -0.76 -9.48
CA ALA A 84 -0.81 -1.52 -10.70
C ALA A 84 -1.20 -0.59 -11.87
N PRO A 85 -0.67 -0.78 -13.09
CA PRO A 85 -0.93 0.09 -14.22
C PRO A 85 -2.37 -0.08 -14.73
N LYS A 86 -3.19 0.98 -14.64
CA LYS A 86 -4.57 1.00 -15.14
C LYS A 86 -4.72 1.94 -16.33
N THR A 87 -5.55 1.56 -17.29
CA THR A 87 -5.94 2.38 -18.45
C THR A 87 -7.38 2.90 -18.34
N SER A 88 -8.19 2.39 -17.42
CA SER A 88 -9.50 2.93 -17.05
C SER A 88 -9.76 2.81 -15.55
N ALA A 89 -10.69 3.63 -15.03
CA ALA A 89 -11.01 3.63 -13.59
C ALA A 89 -11.64 2.29 -13.15
N ASP A 90 -12.47 1.71 -14.00
CA ASP A 90 -13.26 0.48 -13.82
C ASP A 90 -12.57 -0.78 -14.37
N GLN A 91 -11.27 -0.72 -14.68
CA GLN A 91 -10.53 -1.85 -15.21
C GLN A 91 -10.66 -3.07 -14.27
N PRO A 92 -11.23 -4.20 -14.75
CA PRO A 92 -11.52 -5.34 -13.91
C PRO A 92 -10.29 -6.21 -13.68
N GLY A 93 -10.30 -6.96 -12.58
CA GLY A 93 -9.26 -7.94 -12.24
C GLY A 93 -8.61 -7.66 -10.89
N LEU A 94 -8.21 -8.74 -10.21
CA LEU A 94 -7.69 -8.69 -8.84
C LEU A 94 -6.49 -7.75 -8.65
N LEU A 95 -5.68 -7.58 -9.69
CA LEU A 95 -4.54 -6.67 -9.68
C LEU A 95 -4.95 -5.18 -9.65
N TYR A 96 -6.13 -4.84 -10.16
CA TYR A 96 -6.52 -3.45 -10.46
C TYR A 96 -7.65 -2.91 -9.58
N GLU A 97 -8.56 -3.78 -9.14
CA GLU A 97 -9.81 -3.36 -8.50
C GLU A 97 -9.59 -2.74 -7.12
N GLY A 98 -8.60 -3.21 -6.37
CA GLY A 98 -8.22 -2.62 -5.08
C GLY A 98 -7.48 -1.28 -5.20
N HIS A 99 -7.02 -0.89 -6.40
CA HIS A 99 -6.31 0.35 -6.66
C HIS A 99 -7.24 1.44 -7.20
N ASP A 100 -7.92 2.13 -6.28
CA ASP A 100 -8.62 3.38 -6.57
C ASP A 100 -7.61 4.53 -6.69
N TYR A 101 -7.26 4.90 -7.92
CA TYR A 101 -6.27 5.93 -8.22
C TYR A 101 -6.63 7.30 -7.62
N ALA A 102 -7.90 7.67 -7.62
CA ALA A 102 -8.33 8.97 -7.13
C ALA A 102 -8.22 9.03 -5.60
N ALA A 103 -8.70 7.99 -4.93
CA ALA A 103 -8.62 7.91 -3.47
C ALA A 103 -7.18 7.76 -2.97
N LEU A 104 -6.36 6.94 -3.63
CA LEU A 104 -4.95 6.75 -3.29
C LEU A 104 -4.11 8.00 -3.57
N GLY A 105 -4.37 8.70 -4.69
CA GLY A 105 -3.71 9.96 -5.00
C GLY A 105 -4.05 11.10 -4.03
N ALA A 106 -5.24 11.08 -3.43
CA ALA A 106 -5.60 12.00 -2.36
C ALA A 106 -4.99 11.61 -1.00
N ALA A 107 -4.66 10.33 -0.81
CA ALA A 107 -4.21 9.78 0.47
C ALA A 107 -2.68 9.76 0.63
N ALA A 108 -1.93 9.49 -0.44
CA ALA A 108 -0.47 9.38 -0.43
C ALA A 108 0.23 10.73 -0.67
N ASN A 109 1.52 10.82 -0.35
CA ASN A 109 2.34 11.96 -0.77
C ASN A 109 2.72 11.86 -2.25
N GLU A 110 3.01 10.66 -2.72
CA GLU A 110 3.45 10.35 -4.09
C GLU A 110 2.88 8.98 -4.51
N LEU A 111 2.80 8.76 -5.82
CA LEU A 111 2.38 7.48 -6.42
C LEU A 111 3.48 6.96 -7.35
N LEU A 112 3.74 5.66 -7.29
CA LEU A 112 4.62 4.95 -8.23
C LEU A 112 3.78 4.07 -9.15
N LEU A 113 3.69 4.43 -10.44
CA LEU A 113 2.96 3.62 -11.42
C LEU A 113 3.87 2.51 -11.99
N MET A 114 3.51 1.25 -11.75
CA MET A 114 4.29 0.07 -12.16
C MET A 114 4.10 -0.23 -13.65
N THR A 115 4.63 0.64 -14.49
CA THR A 115 4.46 0.65 -15.95
C THR A 115 5.51 -0.22 -16.66
N TYR A 116 5.53 -1.51 -16.30
CA TYR A 116 6.44 -2.54 -16.86
C TYR A 116 5.76 -3.93 -16.83
N GLU A 117 6.46 -5.00 -17.20
CA GLU A 117 5.95 -6.40 -17.32
C GLU A 117 4.79 -6.65 -18.32
N TRP A 118 4.69 -5.92 -19.44
CA TRP A 118 3.72 -6.27 -20.51
C TRP A 118 4.08 -7.54 -21.30
N GLY A 119 5.31 -8.04 -21.17
CA GLY A 119 5.84 -9.17 -21.93
C GLY A 119 6.52 -10.20 -21.03
N TYR A 120 5.81 -10.73 -20.05
CA TYR A 120 6.29 -11.77 -19.12
C TYR A 120 5.50 -13.07 -19.31
N THR A 121 6.16 -14.22 -19.09
CA THR A 121 5.60 -15.58 -19.13
C THR A 121 6.01 -16.35 -17.90
#